data_AF-Q738P6-F1
#
_entry.id   AF-Q738P6-F1
#
_cell.length_a   1.000
_cell.length_b   1.000
_cell.length_c   1.000
_cell.angle_alpha   90.00
_cell.angle_beta   90.00
_cell.angle_gamma   90.00
#
_symmetry.space_group_name_H-M   'P 1'
#
loop_
_entity.id
_entity.type
_entity.pdbx_description
1 polymer ?
#
loop_
_entity_poly.entity_id
_entity_poly.type
_entity_poly.pdbx_seq_one_letter_code
_entity_poly.pdbx_strand_id
1 'polypeptide(L)'
;MFAGSFCKIKSVHYVNTPCYCASAVLIQIDMQVKRMENKEHEQKYDLSKIYTYEEHPDKISGRCDNCGNSVFKSSIKNFIFSRECRHCSMKKII
;
A
#
# COMPACT_ATOMS: atom_id res chain seq x y z
N MET A 1 3.57 49.52 30.50
CA MET A 1 2.40 48.60 30.58
C MET A 1 2.21 48.09 29.16
N PHE A 2 2.65 46.90 28.75
CA PHE A 2 2.38 45.52 29.21
C PHE A 2 3.72 44.75 29.27
N ALA A 3 4.11 44.12 30.38
CA ALA A 3 3.79 42.72 30.75
C ALA A 3 4.00 41.75 29.57
N GLY A 4 4.94 40.81 29.54
CA GLY A 4 5.98 40.36 30.45
C GLY A 4 6.49 39.05 29.84
N SER A 5 7.80 38.93 29.60
CA SER A 5 8.39 37.68 29.13
C SER A 5 9.49 37.25 30.09
N PHE A 6 9.11 36.40 31.02
CA PHE A 6 10.02 35.46 31.64
C PHE A 6 9.59 34.06 31.22
N CYS A 7 10.33 33.45 30.30
CA CYS A 7 10.52 32.00 30.37
C CYS A 7 12.02 31.71 30.30
N LYS A 8 12.43 30.91 31.27
CA LYS A 8 13.78 30.75 31.78
C LYS A 8 14.55 29.76 30.93
N ILE A 9 15.83 30.08 30.72
CA ILE A 9 16.85 29.31 30.00
C ILE A 9 16.96 27.88 30.55
N LYS A 10 16.98 26.88 29.67
CA LYS A 10 17.82 25.67 29.75
C LYS A 10 18.27 25.35 28.31
N SER A 11 19.40 25.87 27.87
CA SER A 11 20.69 25.16 27.94
C SER A 11 20.67 23.80 27.24
N VAL A 12 20.62 23.79 25.91
CA VAL A 12 21.42 22.85 25.12
C VAL A 12 21.90 23.61 23.89
N HIS A 13 23.22 23.80 23.80
CA HIS A 13 23.87 24.24 22.57
C HIS A 13 23.63 23.17 21.51
N TYR A 14 22.89 23.50 20.45
CA TYR A 14 23.16 22.90 19.15
C TYR A 14 23.30 24.02 18.14
N VAL A 15 24.56 24.28 17.82
CA VAL A 15 24.99 25.14 16.73
C VAL A 15 24.33 24.61 15.45
N ASN A 16 23.61 25.49 14.77
CA ASN A 16 23.54 25.61 13.31
C ASN A 16 22.21 26.28 12.93
N THR A 17 22.25 27.60 12.86
CA THR A 17 21.68 28.28 11.69
C THR A 17 22.21 27.57 10.45
N PRO A 18 21.31 27.07 9.59
CA PRO A 18 21.35 27.61 8.25
C PRO A 18 20.16 28.52 7.99
N CYS A 19 20.50 29.68 7.47
CA CYS A 19 19.61 30.52 6.70
C CYS A 19 19.12 29.69 5.49
N TYR A 20 18.04 28.93 5.63
CA TYR A 20 17.48 28.15 4.52
C TYR A 20 16.55 29.02 3.66
N CYS A 21 17.12 30.04 3.02
CA CYS A 21 16.49 30.73 1.89
C CYS A 21 16.67 29.94 0.57
N ALA A 22 17.48 28.89 0.60
CA ALA A 22 17.55 27.84 -0.41
C ALA A 22 17.52 26.54 0.41
N SER A 23 16.58 25.62 0.25
CA SER A 23 16.36 24.91 -1.00
C SER A 23 15.06 24.12 -0.90
N ALA A 24 13.93 24.78 -1.16
CA ALA A 24 12.63 24.11 -1.36
C ALA A 24 12.65 23.11 -2.54
N VAL A 25 13.70 23.17 -3.37
CA VAL A 25 13.89 22.29 -4.53
C VAL A 25 14.23 20.85 -4.12
N LEU A 26 14.90 20.62 -2.97
CA LEU A 26 15.33 19.26 -2.60
C LEU A 26 14.19 18.38 -2.07
N ILE A 27 13.16 18.96 -1.44
CA ILE A 27 12.01 18.19 -0.92
C ILE A 27 11.14 17.64 -2.08
N GLN A 28 11.21 18.25 -3.26
CA GLN A 28 10.44 17.82 -4.43
C GLN A 28 11.00 16.54 -5.09
N ILE A 29 12.31 16.28 -4.93
CA ILE A 29 13.00 15.19 -5.65
C ILE A 29 12.77 13.84 -4.95
N ASP A 30 12.62 13.82 -3.62
CA ASP A 30 12.27 12.60 -2.87
C ASP A 30 10.85 12.09 -3.12
N MET A 31 9.91 12.97 -3.50
CA MET A 31 8.52 12.60 -3.79
C MET A 31 8.34 11.91 -5.16
N GLN A 32 9.32 12.01 -6.07
CA GLN A 32 9.25 11.42 -7.42
C GLN A 32 9.80 9.99 -7.48
N VAL A 33 10.75 9.63 -6.59
CA VAL A 33 11.41 8.31 -6.61
C VAL A 33 10.50 7.21 -6.05
N LYS A 34 9.66 7.50 -5.05
CA LYS A 34 8.71 6.52 -4.49
C LYS A 34 7.57 6.10 -5.44
N ARG A 35 7.40 6.76 -6.58
CA ARG A 35 6.25 6.55 -7.47
C ARG A 35 6.51 5.53 -8.60
N MET A 36 7.75 5.08 -8.78
CA MET A 36 8.14 4.21 -9.90
C MET A 36 8.58 2.79 -9.51
N GLU A 37 8.43 2.39 -8.24
CA GLU A 37 8.81 1.05 -7.76
C GLU A 37 7.61 0.23 -7.27
N ASN A 38 6.46 0.37 -7.92
CA ASN A 38 5.38 -0.59 -7.82
C ASN A 38 5.06 -1.14 -9.21
N LYS A 39 6.11 -1.62 -9.90
CA LYS A 39 5.92 -2.64 -10.92
C LYS A 39 5.55 -3.91 -10.18
N GLU A 40 4.27 -4.00 -9.80
CA GLU A 40 3.67 -5.20 -9.26
C GLU A 40 4.06 -6.34 -10.19
N HIS A 41 4.87 -7.24 -9.65
CA HIS A 41 5.30 -8.45 -10.32
C HIS A 41 4.01 -9.17 -10.78
N GLU A 42 3.73 -9.13 -12.09
CA GLU A 42 2.61 -9.85 -12.71
C GLU A 42 2.85 -11.34 -12.47
N GLN A 43 2.44 -11.82 -11.31
CA GLN A 43 2.37 -13.24 -11.02
C GLN A 43 1.33 -13.79 -11.98
N LYS A 44 1.79 -14.39 -13.07
CA LYS A 44 0.92 -15.11 -14.00
C LYS A 44 0.37 -16.33 -13.28
N TYR A 45 -0.89 -16.24 -12.87
CA TYR A 45 -1.64 -17.38 -12.36
C TYR A 45 -2.18 -18.21 -13.51
N ASP A 46 -2.05 -19.54 -13.41
CA ASP A 46 -2.77 -20.46 -14.27
C ASP A 46 -4.27 -20.40 -13.92
N LEU A 47 -5.11 -19.99 -14.88
CA LEU A 47 -6.56 -19.89 -14.74
C LEU A 47 -7.26 -21.27 -14.69
N SER A 48 -6.59 -22.31 -15.17
CA SER A 48 -7.11 -23.69 -15.17
C SER A 48 -7.00 -24.37 -13.81
N LYS A 49 -6.21 -23.82 -12.89
CA LYS A 49 -6.02 -24.36 -11.54
C LYS A 49 -6.93 -23.67 -10.54
N ILE A 50 -7.35 -24.42 -9.53
CA ILE A 50 -8.12 -23.90 -8.40
C ILE A 50 -7.14 -23.79 -7.24
N TYR A 51 -7.02 -22.59 -6.67
CA TYR A 51 -6.14 -22.34 -5.53
C TYR A 51 -6.96 -22.33 -4.23
N THR A 52 -6.38 -22.81 -3.15
CA THR A 52 -6.95 -22.68 -1.81
C THR A 52 -6.47 -21.40 -1.15
N TYR A 53 -7.30 -20.82 -0.31
CA TYR A 53 -6.96 -19.60 0.44
C TYR A 53 -5.81 -19.83 1.42
N GLU A 54 -5.66 -21.05 1.95
CA GLU A 54 -4.57 -21.44 2.85
C GLU A 54 -3.20 -21.38 2.17
N GLU A 55 -3.09 -21.88 0.94
CA GLU A 55 -1.83 -21.90 0.19
C GLU A 55 -1.50 -20.52 -0.39
N HIS A 56 -2.51 -19.80 -0.86
CA HIS A 56 -2.37 -18.50 -1.50
C HIS A 56 -3.38 -17.52 -0.92
N PRO A 57 -3.08 -16.87 0.23
CA PRO A 57 -3.93 -15.81 0.76
C PRO A 57 -3.98 -14.62 -0.20
N ASP A 58 -5.08 -13.85 -0.15
CA ASP A 58 -5.22 -12.65 -0.96
C ASP A 58 -4.16 -11.61 -0.57
N LYS A 59 -3.43 -11.05 -1.53
CA LYS A 59 -2.49 -9.94 -1.26
C LYS A 59 -3.22 -8.68 -0.82
N ILE A 60 -4.36 -8.42 -1.46
CA ILE A 60 -5.26 -7.31 -1.17
C ILE A 60 -6.65 -7.90 -1.01
N SER A 61 -7.19 -7.83 0.21
CA SER A 61 -8.52 -8.36 0.53
C SER A 61 -9.58 -7.80 -0.42
N GLY A 62 -10.41 -8.68 -0.99
CA GLY A 62 -11.49 -8.28 -1.88
C GLY A 62 -11.04 -7.86 -3.29
N ARG A 63 -9.77 -8.07 -3.65
CA ARG A 63 -9.24 -7.87 -5.00
C ARG A 63 -8.70 -9.19 -5.55
N CYS A 64 -8.81 -9.37 -6.86
CA CYS A 64 -8.29 -10.57 -7.54
C CYS A 64 -6.78 -10.44 -7.68
N ASP A 65 -6.02 -11.45 -7.24
CA ASP A 65 -4.56 -11.42 -7.29
C ASP A 65 -4.01 -11.36 -8.73
N ASN A 66 -4.78 -11.82 -9.72
CA ASN A 66 -4.38 -11.84 -11.12
C ASN A 66 -4.76 -10.56 -11.90
N CYS A 67 -5.95 -9.98 -11.66
CA CYS A 67 -6.44 -8.87 -12.49
C CYS A 67 -6.88 -7.63 -11.69
N GLY A 68 -6.77 -7.65 -10.36
CA GLY A 68 -7.15 -6.53 -9.50
C GLY A 68 -8.65 -6.19 -9.49
N ASN A 69 -9.52 -7.01 -10.09
CA ASN A 69 -10.96 -6.75 -10.05
C ASN A 69 -11.54 -7.06 -8.66
N SER A 70 -12.60 -6.36 -8.27
CA SER A 70 -13.33 -6.58 -7.00
C SER A 70 -14.63 -7.37 -7.16
N VAL A 71 -15.05 -7.64 -8.40
CA VAL A 71 -16.32 -8.33 -8.68
C VAL A 71 -16.11 -9.83 -8.82
N PHE A 72 -16.74 -10.58 -7.91
CA PHE A 72 -16.68 -12.05 -7.86
C PHE A 72 -18.06 -12.69 -8.01
N LYS A 73 -18.09 -13.88 -8.59
CA LYS A 73 -19.21 -14.82 -8.51
C LYS A 73 -18.85 -15.84 -7.44
N SER A 74 -19.60 -15.86 -6.34
CA SER A 74 -19.48 -16.93 -5.35
C SER A 74 -20.38 -18.10 -5.71
N SER A 75 -19.96 -19.30 -5.35
CA SER A 75 -20.75 -20.52 -5.50
C SER A 75 -20.39 -21.49 -4.38
N ILE A 76 -21.41 -22.06 -3.75
CA ILE A 76 -21.25 -23.09 -2.72
C ILE A 76 -21.54 -24.44 -3.38
N LYS A 77 -20.59 -25.36 -3.32
CA LYS A 77 -20.77 -26.74 -3.78
C LYS A 77 -20.23 -27.67 -2.72
N ASN A 78 -21.04 -28.64 -2.29
CA ASN A 78 -20.65 -29.64 -1.29
C ASN A 78 -20.03 -29.01 -0.02
N PHE A 79 -20.65 -27.95 0.49
CA PHE A 79 -20.18 -27.16 1.64
C PHE A 79 -18.84 -26.42 1.44
N ILE A 80 -18.25 -26.46 0.24
CA ILE A 80 -17.06 -25.72 -0.12
C ILE A 80 -17.47 -24.38 -0.74
N PHE A 81 -16.95 -23.28 -0.21
CA PHE A 81 -17.18 -21.96 -0.77
C PHE A 81 -16.12 -21.66 -1.83
N SER A 82 -16.56 -21.45 -3.07
CA SER A 82 -15.68 -21.09 -4.17
C SER A 82 -16.00 -19.68 -4.67
N ARG A 83 -14.94 -18.91 -4.89
CA ARG A 83 -14.92 -17.55 -5.44
C ARG A 83 -14.36 -17.60 -6.85
N GLU A 84 -15.12 -17.14 -7.83
CA GLU A 84 -14.70 -17.00 -9.22
C GLU A 84 -14.65 -15.52 -9.62
N CYS A 85 -13.54 -15.06 -10.18
CA CYS A 85 -13.43 -13.69 -10.68
C CYS A 85 -14.25 -13.51 -11.97
N ARG A 86 -15.07 -12.46 -12.06
CA ARG A 86 -15.87 -12.19 -13.28
C ARG A 86 -15.04 -11.75 -14.48
N HIS A 87 -13.82 -11.27 -14.26
CA HIS A 87 -12.99 -10.69 -15.32
C HIS A 87 -11.99 -11.70 -15.90
N CYS A 88 -11.30 -12.45 -15.04
CA CYS A 88 -10.28 -13.43 -15.47
C CYS A 88 -10.69 -14.88 -15.23
N SER A 89 -11.85 -15.16 -14.63
CA SER A 89 -12.33 -16.51 -14.33
C SER A 89 -11.43 -17.33 -13.38
N MET A 90 -10.50 -16.69 -12.68
CA MET A 90 -9.69 -17.33 -11.63
C MET A 90 -10.58 -17.81 -10.49
N LYS A 91 -10.38 -19.05 -10.05
CA LYS A 91 -11.14 -19.70 -8.98
C LYS A 91 -10.29 -19.85 -7.73
N LYS A 92 -10.88 -19.50 -6.59
CA LYS A 92 -10.30 -19.65 -5.27
C LYS A 92 -11.29 -20.36 -4.36
N ILE A 93 -10.84 -21.37 -3.64
CA ILE A 93 -11.61 -22.01 -2.58
C ILE A 93 -11.26 -21.31 -1.27
N ILE A 94 -12.29 -20.90 -0.53
CA ILE A 94 -12.19 -20.38 0.83
C ILE A 94 -12.59 -21.48 1.80
#